data_AF-A0A6B1FYV7-F1
#
_entry.id   AF-A0A6B1FYV7-F1
#
_cell.length_a   1.000
_cell.length_b   1.000
_cell.length_c   1.000
_cell.angle_alpha   90.00
_cell.angle_beta   90.00
_cell.angle_gamma   90.00
#
_symmetry.space_group_name_H-M   'P 1'
#
loop_
_entity.id
_entity.type
_entity.pdbx_description
1 polymer ?
#
loop_
_entity_poly.entity_id
_entity_poly.type
_entity_poly.pdbx_seq_one_letter_code
_entity_poly.pdbx_strand_id
1 'polypeptide(L)'
;MRNLGRTISKRPASDAAKRKLWVVISLVLLASLVLGGTASASSVSERIKPQPGVLIVAVGEETPASEAGLARGDILLAIDGDMVNTAAELQHVILMRDPGDT
;
A
#
# COMPACT_ATOMS: atom_id res chain seq x y z
N MET A 1 45.80 -41.24 7.80
CA MET A 1 45.84 -40.50 9.09
C MET A 1 45.01 -39.22 8.94
N ARG A 2 44.10 -38.95 9.89
CA ARG A 2 43.21 -37.75 10.07
C ARG A 2 42.08 -37.65 9.02
N ASN A 3 40.82 -38.03 9.25
CA ASN A 3 39.87 -37.87 10.35
C ASN A 3 39.30 -36.44 10.51
N LEU A 4 37.96 -36.39 10.65
CA LEU A 4 37.05 -35.33 11.14
C LEU A 4 36.26 -34.50 10.11
N GLY A 5 34.95 -34.78 10.08
CA GLY A 5 33.93 -33.86 9.61
C GLY A 5 33.77 -32.64 10.53
N ARG A 6 33.23 -31.55 9.95
CA ARG A 6 32.56 -30.48 10.68
C ARG A 6 31.28 -30.11 9.95
N THR A 7 30.17 -30.50 10.57
CA THR A 7 28.85 -29.89 10.45
C THR A 7 28.86 -28.48 11.05
N ILE A 8 27.74 -27.73 10.85
CA ILE A 8 27.33 -26.49 11.54
C ILE A 8 27.93 -25.22 10.89
N SER A 9 27.21 -24.16 10.46
CA SER A 9 25.95 -23.54 10.88
C SER A 9 25.38 -22.65 9.77
N LYS A 10 24.05 -22.55 9.72
CA LYS A 10 23.23 -21.42 9.24
C LYS A 10 23.95 -20.07 9.12
N ARG A 11 23.58 -19.30 8.08
CA ARG A 11 22.91 -17.97 8.18
C ARG A 11 22.42 -17.52 6.79
N PRO A 12 21.11 -17.30 6.56
CA PRO A 12 20.64 -16.58 5.39
C PRO A 12 21.09 -15.11 5.52
N ALA A 13 21.96 -14.67 4.62
CA ALA A 13 22.60 -13.36 4.68
C ALA A 13 21.92 -12.33 3.76
N SER A 14 20.62 -12.11 3.91
CA SER A 14 19.93 -10.97 3.27
C SER A 14 18.78 -10.35 4.09
N ASP A 15 18.53 -10.80 5.32
CA ASP A 15 17.51 -10.20 6.20
C ASP A 15 18.01 -8.98 7.00
N ALA A 16 19.28 -8.60 6.91
CA ALA A 16 19.82 -7.50 7.70
C ALA A 16 19.38 -6.10 7.20
N ALA A 17 18.97 -5.97 5.94
CA ALA A 17 18.53 -4.70 5.36
C ALA A 17 17.03 -4.43 5.56
N LYS A 18 16.18 -5.46 5.54
CA LYS A 18 14.73 -5.33 5.71
C LYS A 18 14.31 -5.02 7.15
N ARG A 19 15.11 -5.46 8.13
CA ARG A 19 14.86 -5.25 9.57
C ARG A 19 15.06 -3.80 10.00
N LYS A 20 15.98 -3.07 9.35
CA LYS A 20 16.27 -1.66 9.69
C LYS A 20 15.20 -0.71 9.13
N LEU A 21 14.68 -0.98 7.93
CA LEU A 21 13.62 -0.17 7.33
C LEU A 21 12.28 -0.35 8.05
N TRP A 22 11.97 -1.58 8.49
CA TRP A 22 10.73 -1.87 9.24
C TRP A 22 10.72 -1.28 10.66
N VAL A 23 11.88 -1.21 11.34
CA VAL A 23 11.97 -0.63 12.70
C VAL A 23 11.82 0.89 12.69
N VAL A 24 12.32 1.61 11.68
CA VAL A 24 12.14 3.08 11.60
C VAL A 24 10.68 3.45 11.31
N ILE A 25 10.02 2.70 10.41
CA ILE A 25 8.58 2.87 10.14
C ILE A 25 7.74 2.53 11.39
N SER A 26 8.13 1.51 12.16
CA SER A 26 7.45 1.14 13.41
C SER A 26 7.71 2.14 14.56
N LEU A 27 8.84 2.82 14.60
CA LEU A 27 9.20 3.77 15.66
C LEU A 27 8.53 5.13 15.47
N VAL A 28 8.35 5.57 14.22
CA VAL A 28 7.63 6.81 13.88
C VAL A 28 6.15 6.72 14.27
N LEU A 29 5.55 5.53 14.23
CA LEU A 29 4.16 5.31 14.65
C LEU A 29 3.98 5.28 16.18
N LEU A 30 5.03 5.05 16.96
CA LEU A 30 4.95 4.90 18.42
C LEU A 30 5.20 6.21 19.18
N ALA A 31 5.87 7.19 18.56
CA ALA A 31 6.23 8.46 19.19
C ALA A 31 5.13 9.54 19.20
N SER A 32 4.05 9.39 18.43
CA SER A 32 2.96 10.38 18.41
C SER A 32 2.02 10.33 19.62
N LEU A 33 2.17 9.37 20.54
CA LEU A 33 1.16 9.17 21.59
C LEU A 33 1.37 9.99 22.87
N VAL A 34 2.48 10.71 23.05
CA VAL A 34 2.70 11.43 24.32
C VAL A 34 3.20 12.84 24.06
N LEU A 35 2.28 13.79 23.93
CA LEU A 35 2.21 15.03 24.72
C LEU A 35 1.17 16.02 24.15
N GLY A 36 0.04 16.16 24.87
CA GLY A 36 -0.61 17.45 25.08
C GLY A 36 -1.79 17.80 24.19
N GLY A 37 -3.01 17.74 24.75
CA GLY A 37 -4.16 18.45 24.19
C GLY A 37 -5.52 17.93 24.63
N THR A 38 -5.91 18.13 25.90
CA THR A 38 -7.32 18.10 26.28
C THR A 38 -7.99 19.35 25.72
N ALA A 39 -8.71 19.25 24.61
CA ALA A 39 -9.62 20.31 24.21
C ALA A 39 -10.77 19.81 23.33
N SER A 40 -11.93 19.79 23.97
CA SER A 40 -13.26 20.00 23.41
C SER A 40 -13.90 18.90 22.56
N ALA A 41 -14.90 18.26 23.16
CA ALA A 41 -16.01 17.63 22.46
C ALA A 41 -16.73 18.67 21.60
N SER A 42 -16.32 18.77 20.34
CA SER A 42 -16.99 19.57 19.33
C SER A 42 -17.76 18.62 18.45
N SER A 43 -19.09 18.68 18.57
CA SER A 43 -20.09 18.26 17.58
C SER A 43 -19.65 17.22 16.56
N VAL A 44 -20.10 15.97 16.74
CA VAL A 44 -20.12 14.93 15.70
C VAL A 44 -21.13 15.33 14.62
N SER A 45 -20.77 16.36 13.88
CA SER A 45 -21.31 16.79 12.60
C SER A 45 -20.15 17.22 11.71
N GLU A 46 -19.00 16.56 11.89
CA GLU A 46 -17.91 16.54 10.91
C GLU A 46 -18.44 15.78 9.70
N ARG A 47 -19.17 16.52 8.86
CA ARG A 47 -19.57 16.28 7.47
C ARG A 47 -18.91 14.99 6.97
N ILE A 48 -19.67 13.93 6.75
CA ILE A 48 -19.17 12.74 6.04
C ILE A 48 -18.76 13.25 4.66
N LYS A 49 -17.49 13.63 4.52
CA LYS A 49 -16.91 14.00 3.25
C LYS A 49 -16.80 12.69 2.49
N PRO A 50 -17.34 12.59 1.26
CA PRO A 50 -17.13 11.41 0.46
C PRO A 50 -15.63 11.16 0.37
N GLN A 51 -15.21 9.93 0.65
CA GLN A 51 -13.82 9.54 0.49
C GLN A 51 -13.54 9.53 -1.02
N PRO A 52 -12.58 10.34 -1.49
CA PRO A 52 -12.24 10.37 -2.91
C PRO A 52 -11.65 9.02 -3.35
N GLY A 53 -11.96 8.61 -4.57
CA GLY A 53 -11.42 7.41 -5.18
C GLY A 53 -12.46 6.42 -5.70
N VAL A 54 -11.97 5.39 -6.39
CA VAL A 54 -12.78 4.34 -6.99
C VAL A 54 -12.51 3.02 -6.29
N LEU A 55 -13.54 2.42 -5.71
CA LEU A 55 -13.46 1.11 -5.08
C LEU A 55 -13.37 0.00 -6.14
N ILE A 56 -12.33 -0.82 -6.04
CA ILE A 56 -12.16 -2.02 -6.87
C ILE A 56 -13.02 -3.14 -6.28
N VAL A 57 -14.10 -3.49 -7.00
CA VAL A 57 -15.04 -4.53 -6.56
C VAL A 57 -14.66 -5.94 -7.04
N ALA A 58 -13.92 -6.02 -8.15
CA ALA A 58 -13.43 -7.27 -8.72
C ALA A 58 -12.25 -6.98 -9.67
N VAL A 59 -11.33 -7.95 -9.76
CA VAL A 59 -10.23 -7.96 -10.73
C VAL A 59 -10.27 -9.33 -11.41
N GLY A 60 -10.22 -9.35 -12.75
CA GLY A 60 -10.19 -10.58 -13.51
C GLY A 60 -8.80 -11.23 -13.48
N GLU A 61 -8.75 -12.56 -13.52
CA GLU A 61 -7.49 -13.30 -13.66
C GLU A 61 -6.84 -12.98 -15.03
N GLU A 62 -5.51 -13.00 -15.08
CA GLU A 62 -4.73 -12.74 -16.32
C GLU A 62 -5.03 -11.38 -16.98
N THR A 63 -5.41 -10.38 -16.18
CA THR A 63 -5.60 -8.99 -16.63
C THR A 63 -4.40 -8.12 -16.23
N PRO A 64 -4.14 -6.99 -16.93
CA PRO A 64 -3.11 -6.02 -16.52
C PRO A 64 -3.27 -5.55 -15.07
N ALA A 65 -4.52 -5.39 -14.61
CA ALA A 65 -4.82 -5.05 -13.22
C ALA A 65 -4.37 -6.15 -12.24
N SER A 66 -4.56 -7.43 -12.58
CA SER A 66 -4.09 -8.56 -11.78
C SER A 66 -2.56 -8.66 -11.77
N GLU A 67 -1.91 -8.44 -12.92
CA GLU A 67 -0.44 -8.44 -13.02
C GLU A 67 0.19 -7.29 -12.23
N ALA A 68 -0.49 -6.14 -12.18
CA ALA A 68 -0.14 -5.01 -11.33
C ALA A 68 -0.41 -5.25 -9.83
N GLY A 69 -1.04 -6.37 -9.47
CA GLY A 69 -1.31 -6.75 -8.09
C GLY A 69 -2.53 -6.06 -7.47
N LEU A 70 -3.42 -5.46 -8.27
CA LEU A 70 -4.68 -4.91 -7.78
C LEU A 70 -5.60 -6.03 -7.32
N ALA A 71 -6.32 -5.77 -6.24
CA ALA A 71 -7.24 -6.72 -5.64
C ALA A 71 -8.58 -6.08 -5.31
N ARG A 72 -9.58 -6.94 -5.09
CA ARG A 72 -10.87 -6.52 -4.53
C ARG A 72 -10.64 -5.86 -3.17
N GLY A 73 -11.23 -4.69 -2.98
CA GLY A 73 -11.13 -3.91 -1.76
C GLY A 73 -10.13 -2.77 -1.82
N ASP A 74 -9.31 -2.71 -2.87
CA ASP A 74 -8.43 -1.58 -3.10
C ASP A 74 -9.22 -0.33 -3.51
N ILE A 75 -8.66 0.84 -3.20
CA ILE A 75 -9.21 2.14 -3.58
C ILE A 75 -8.21 2.81 -4.49
N LEU A 76 -8.60 3.01 -5.75
CA LEU A 76 -7.83 3.73 -6.74
C LEU A 76 -8.05 5.24 -6.56
N LEU A 77 -6.97 5.99 -6.32
CA LEU A 77 -7.02 7.43 -6.07
C LEU A 77 -6.59 8.25 -7.29
N ALA A 78 -5.69 7.71 -8.10
CA ALA A 78 -5.11 8.39 -9.25
C ALA A 78 -4.57 7.40 -10.28
N ILE A 79 -4.45 7.85 -11.52
CA ILE A 79 -3.74 7.19 -12.62
C ILE A 79 -2.72 8.18 -13.16
N ASP A 80 -1.45 7.78 -13.29
CA ASP A 80 -0.36 8.63 -13.80
C ASP A 80 -0.20 9.99 -13.09
N GLY A 81 -0.70 10.11 -11.86
CA GLY A 81 -0.71 11.36 -11.10
C GLY A 81 -1.98 12.21 -11.25
N ASP A 82 -2.88 11.86 -12.17
CA ASP A 82 -4.19 12.49 -12.32
C ASP A 82 -5.20 11.87 -11.36
N MET A 83 -5.82 12.70 -10.51
CA MET A 83 -6.81 12.22 -9.54
C MET A 83 -8.07 11.70 -10.23
N VAL A 84 -8.54 10.55 -9.76
CA VAL A 84 -9.76 9.90 -10.26
C VAL A 84 -10.69 9.64 -9.09
N ASN A 85 -11.88 10.23 -9.12
CA ASN A 85 -12.84 10.18 -8.02
C ASN A 85 -14.10 9.38 -8.36
N THR A 86 -14.31 9.06 -9.65
CA THR A 86 -15.50 8.35 -10.11
C THR A 86 -15.15 7.25 -11.09
N ALA A 87 -15.99 6.21 -11.16
CA ALA A 87 -15.82 5.13 -12.13
C ALA A 87 -15.93 5.63 -13.59
N ALA A 88 -16.71 6.69 -13.83
CA ALA A 88 -16.84 7.30 -15.16
C ALA A 88 -15.55 8.01 -15.58
N GLU A 89 -14.91 8.75 -14.67
CA GLU A 89 -13.59 9.34 -14.90
C GLU A 89 -12.54 8.27 -15.18
N LEU A 90 -12.52 7.21 -14.35
CA LEU A 90 -11.63 6.06 -14.56
C LEU A 90 -11.77 5.46 -15.96
N GLN A 91 -13.01 5.19 -16.38
CA GLN A 91 -13.28 4.65 -17.71
C GLN A 91 -12.84 5.60 -18.81
N HIS A 92 -13.09 6.91 -18.65
CA HIS A 92 -12.69 7.90 -19.62
C HIS A 92 -11.16 7.97 -19.78
N VAL A 93 -10.42 7.96 -18.67
CA VAL A 93 -8.95 7.95 -18.69
C VAL A 93 -8.43 6.71 -19.42
N ILE A 94 -8.93 5.52 -19.09
CA ILE A 94 -8.50 4.27 -19.73
C ILE A 94 -8.81 4.26 -21.23
N LEU A 95 -9.99 4.75 -21.64
CA LEU A 95 -10.40 4.78 -23.06
C LEU A 95 -9.54 5.73 -23.91
N MET A 96 -8.90 6.71 -23.29
CA MET A 96 -8.02 7.67 -23.95
C MET A 96 -6.57 7.15 -24.03
N ARG A 97 -6.26 6.02 -23.41
CA ARG A 97 -4.95 5.36 -23.50
C ARG A 97 -4.93 4.37 -24.66
N ASP A 98 -3.76 4.25 -25.27
CA ASP A 98 -3.51 3.21 -26.27
C ASP A 98 -3.31 1.84 -25.58
N PRO A 99 -3.80 0.75 -26.18
CA PRO A 99 -3.51 -0.59 -25.67
C PRO A 99 -2.00 -0.84 -25.59
N GLY A 100 -1.51 -1.24 -24.41
CA GLY A 100 -0.10 -1.50 -24.15
C GLY A 100 0.66 -0.34 -23.49
N ASP A 101 0.00 0.79 -23.21
CA ASP A 101 0.52 1.83 -22.31
C ASP A 101 0.66 1.28 -20.88
N THR A 102 1.64 1.78 -20.11
CA THR A 102 2.05 1.23 -18.79
C THR A 102 1.98 2.24 -17.67
#